data_AF-A0A2D5TJ17-F1
#
_entry.id   AF-A0A2D5TJ17-F1
#
_cell.length_a   1.000
_cell.length_b   1.000
_cell.length_c   1.000
_cell.angle_alpha   90.00
_cell.angle_beta   90.00
_cell.angle_gamma   90.00
#
_symmetry.space_group_name_H-M   'P 1'
#
loop_
_entity.id
_entity.type
_entity.pdbx_description
1 polymer ?
#
loop_
_entity_poly.entity_id
_entity_poly.type
_entity_poly.pdbx_seq_one_letter_code
_entity_poly.pdbx_strand_id
1 'polypeptide(L)'
;MVTVETCPIIGGAPEDILVLPNGDVITGTIDGRLQKLRADFSAADTLVQMDVRALGMDMMLDGRVVFCDPSGGVYAVDIETGVLDTLAMEFEGQPLGVCNNPSVAADGTVYF
;
A
#
# COMPACT_ATOMS: atom_id res chain seq x y z
N MET A 1 -20.94 -7.01 -23.73
CA MET A 1 -21.23 -6.08 -22.63
C MET A 1 -20.38 -6.54 -21.46
N VAL A 2 -19.52 -5.69 -20.89
CA VAL A 2 -18.73 -6.06 -19.71
C VAL A 2 -19.59 -5.78 -18.48
N THR A 3 -19.73 -6.75 -17.59
CA THR A 3 -20.38 -6.53 -16.28
C THR A 3 -19.39 -5.87 -15.34
N VAL A 4 -19.82 -4.83 -14.63
CA VAL A 4 -19.05 -4.19 -13.56
C VAL A 4 -19.66 -4.61 -12.24
N GLU A 5 -18.82 -5.11 -11.34
CA GLU A 5 -19.19 -5.47 -9.97
C GLU A 5 -18.51 -4.52 -8.99
N THR A 6 -19.14 -4.32 -7.83
CA THR A 6 -18.59 -3.48 -6.76
C THR A 6 -18.26 -4.34 -5.55
N CYS A 7 -17.04 -4.23 -5.04
CA CYS A 7 -16.65 -4.82 -3.76
C CYS A 7 -16.65 -3.72 -2.68
N PRO A 8 -17.50 -3.80 -1.64
CA PRO A 8 -17.49 -2.82 -0.56
C PRO A 8 -16.19 -2.90 0.25
N ILE A 9 -15.59 -1.73 0.52
CA ILE A 9 -14.34 -1.61 1.27
C ILE A 9 -14.57 -0.70 2.49
N ILE A 10 -14.17 -1.16 3.67
CA ILE A 10 -14.25 -0.38 4.91
C ILE A 10 -13.13 0.66 4.93
N GLY A 11 -13.41 1.81 5.54
CA GLY A 11 -12.43 2.89 5.75
C GLY A 11 -12.46 3.98 4.68
N GLY A 12 -12.95 3.63 3.49
CA GLY A 12 -13.30 4.60 2.45
C GLY A 12 -12.11 5.17 1.69
N ALA A 13 -12.43 5.82 0.57
CA ALA A 13 -11.47 6.39 -0.38
C ALA A 13 -10.24 5.47 -0.65
N PRO A 14 -10.48 4.23 -1.13
CA PRO A 14 -9.38 3.37 -1.58
C PRO A 14 -8.58 4.11 -2.65
N GLU A 15 -7.26 4.05 -2.58
CA GLU A 15 -6.37 4.77 -3.49
C GLU A 15 -5.80 3.83 -4.57
N ASP A 16 -4.59 3.30 -4.39
CA ASP A 16 -3.98 2.32 -5.30
C ASP A 16 -4.38 0.88 -4.97
N ILE A 17 -4.09 -0.05 -5.89
CA ILE A 17 -4.21 -1.48 -5.67
C ILE A 17 -2.89 -2.20 -5.95
N LEU A 18 -2.54 -3.18 -5.12
CA LEU A 18 -1.46 -4.12 -5.38
C LEU A 18 -2.03 -5.54 -5.43
N VAL A 19 -1.76 -6.25 -6.53
CA VAL A 19 -2.11 -7.67 -6.66
C VAL A 19 -1.00 -8.51 -6.05
N LEU A 20 -1.34 -9.29 -5.04
CA LEU A 20 -0.44 -10.20 -4.36
C LEU A 20 -0.17 -11.46 -5.21
N PRO A 21 0.92 -12.21 -4.94
CA PRO A 21 1.28 -13.40 -5.72
C PRO A 21 0.21 -14.51 -5.72
N ASN A 22 -0.64 -14.55 -4.69
CA ASN A 22 -1.76 -15.49 -4.60
C ASN A 22 -3.03 -15.01 -5.33
N GLY A 23 -3.00 -13.83 -5.94
CA GLY A 23 -4.13 -13.20 -6.64
C GLY A 23 -5.03 -12.34 -5.76
N ASP A 24 -4.85 -12.35 -4.43
CA ASP A 24 -5.54 -11.38 -3.55
C ASP A 24 -5.10 -9.96 -3.92
N VAL A 25 -5.96 -8.97 -3.65
CA VAL A 25 -5.68 -7.56 -3.94
C VAL A 25 -5.63 -6.80 -2.64
N ILE A 26 -4.66 -5.91 -2.45
CA ILE A 26 -4.65 -4.99 -1.31
C ILE A 26 -4.85 -3.55 -1.78
N THR A 27 -5.48 -2.74 -0.94
CA THR A 27 -5.65 -1.29 -1.15
C THR A 27 -5.51 -0.53 0.17
N GLY A 28 -4.93 0.67 0.13
CA GLY A 28 -4.89 1.60 1.24
C GLY A 28 -6.16 2.44 1.33
N THR A 29 -6.69 2.64 2.54
CA THR A 29 -7.86 3.49 2.80
C THR A 29 -7.51 4.73 3.61
N ILE A 30 -8.36 5.76 3.51
CA ILE A 30 -8.05 7.09 4.09
C ILE A 30 -7.91 7.11 5.61
N ASP A 31 -8.46 6.10 6.29
CA ASP A 31 -8.36 5.91 7.73
C ASP A 31 -7.15 5.03 8.15
N GLY A 32 -6.21 4.78 7.24
CA GLY A 32 -4.94 4.12 7.54
C GLY A 32 -4.99 2.60 7.52
N ARG A 33 -6.05 1.98 7.00
CA ARG A 33 -6.10 0.52 6.82
C ARG A 33 -5.48 0.10 5.49
N LEU A 34 -4.81 -1.04 5.49
CA LEU A 34 -4.70 -1.88 4.30
C LEU A 34 -5.85 -2.88 4.30
N GLN A 35 -6.68 -2.84 3.27
CA GLN A 35 -7.77 -3.78 3.05
C GLN A 35 -7.30 -4.84 2.06
N LYS A 36 -7.52 -6.11 2.38
CA LYS A 36 -7.27 -7.24 1.49
C LYS A 36 -8.57 -7.78 0.94
N LEU A 37 -8.72 -7.71 -0.37
CA LEU A 37 -9.78 -8.33 -1.15
C LEU A 37 -9.31 -9.71 -1.58
N ARG A 38 -10.20 -10.69 -1.50
CA ARG A 38 -9.94 -12.02 -2.08
C ARG A 38 -9.81 -11.93 -3.59
N ALA A 39 -9.04 -12.82 -4.19
CA ALA A 39 -8.87 -12.90 -5.65
C ALA A 39 -10.19 -13.00 -6.46
N ASP A 40 -11.25 -13.52 -5.84
CA ASP A 40 -12.59 -13.63 -6.42
C ASP A 40 -13.51 -12.44 -6.08
N PHE A 41 -13.00 -11.42 -5.39
CA PHE A 41 -13.70 -10.22 -4.91
C PHE A 41 -14.93 -10.51 -4.02
N SER A 42 -15.07 -11.74 -3.51
CA SER A 42 -16.21 -12.16 -2.70
C SER A 42 -16.24 -11.53 -1.30
N ALA A 43 -15.08 -11.07 -0.82
CA ALA A 43 -14.91 -10.46 0.50
C ALA A 43 -13.69 -9.53 0.54
N ALA A 44 -13.74 -8.59 1.48
CA ALA A 44 -12.64 -7.73 1.86
C ALA A 44 -12.48 -7.75 3.38
N ASP A 45 -11.24 -7.90 3.86
CA ASP A 45 -10.88 -7.95 5.27
C ASP A 45 -9.80 -6.90 5.57
N THR A 46 -9.78 -6.36 6.80
CA THR A 46 -8.67 -5.49 7.23
C THR A 46 -7.42 -6.33 7.45
N LEU A 47 -6.35 -6.02 6.71
CA LEU A 47 -5.07 -6.71 6.79
C LEU A 47 -4.17 -6.09 7.86
N VAL A 48 -4.01 -4.76 7.81
CA VAL A 48 -3.21 -3.99 8.76
C VAL A 48 -3.92 -2.66 9.03
N GLN A 49 -3.84 -2.16 10.26
CA GLN A 49 -4.20 -0.78 10.63
C GLN A 49 -2.93 -0.03 11.00
N MET A 50 -2.71 1.11 10.37
CA MET A 50 -1.54 1.97 10.56
C MET A 50 -2.00 3.40 10.90
N ASP A 51 -1.06 4.20 11.42
CA ASP A 51 -1.26 5.63 11.67
C ASP A 51 -0.87 6.51 10.46
N VAL A 52 -0.59 5.88 9.31
CA VAL A 52 -0.27 6.49 8.02
C VAL A 52 -1.24 6.01 6.95
N ARG A 53 -1.38 6.78 5.87
CA ARG A 53 -2.25 6.45 4.74
C ARG A 53 -1.42 6.04 3.54
N ALA A 54 -1.52 4.77 3.15
CA ALA A 54 -0.95 4.30 1.89
C ALA A 54 -1.68 4.95 0.70
N LEU A 55 -0.92 5.63 -0.14
CA LEU A 55 -1.32 5.99 -1.51
C LEU A 55 -0.88 4.84 -2.43
N GLY A 56 0.17 5.04 -3.23
CA GLY A 56 0.76 4.02 -4.08
C GLY A 56 1.47 2.90 -3.34
N MET A 57 1.47 1.70 -3.92
CA MET A 57 2.12 0.51 -3.35
C MET A 57 2.89 -0.31 -4.39
N ASP A 58 3.97 -0.96 -3.95
CA ASP A 58 4.66 -1.99 -4.72
C ASP A 58 5.24 -3.08 -3.79
N MET A 59 5.58 -4.24 -4.34
CA MET A 59 6.16 -5.37 -3.61
C MET A 59 7.70 -5.27 -3.58
N MET A 60 8.27 -5.29 -2.38
CA MET A 60 9.72 -5.40 -2.19
C MET A 60 10.21 -6.83 -2.43
N LEU A 61 11.51 -6.98 -2.73
CA LEU A 61 12.13 -8.30 -2.96
C LEU A 61 12.10 -9.21 -1.72
N ASP A 62 11.96 -8.64 -0.53
CA ASP A 62 11.84 -9.36 0.74
C ASP A 62 10.38 -9.69 1.11
N GLY A 63 9.41 -9.34 0.26
CA GLY A 63 7.99 -9.62 0.44
C GLY A 63 7.22 -8.55 1.23
N ARG A 64 7.88 -7.49 1.72
CA ARG A 64 7.17 -6.35 2.31
C ARG A 64 6.50 -5.50 1.22
N VAL A 65 5.48 -4.75 1.62
CA VAL A 65 4.81 -3.78 0.76
C VAL A 65 5.40 -2.41 1.04
N VAL A 66 5.99 -1.77 0.02
CA VAL A 66 6.46 -0.38 0.11
C VAL A 66 5.35 0.57 -0.33
N PHE A 67 5.18 1.68 0.38
CA PHE A 67 4.17 2.69 0.05
C PHE A 67 4.60 4.10 0.47
N CYS A 68 3.93 5.11 -0.10
CA CYS A 68 4.11 6.51 0.28
C CYS A 68 2.90 7.05 1.05
N ASP A 69 3.13 8.04 1.93
CA ASP A 69 2.09 8.75 2.70
C ASP A 69 1.86 10.18 2.17
N PRO A 70 0.60 10.69 2.16
CA PRO A 70 0.30 12.06 1.69
C PRO A 70 0.92 13.17 2.54
N SER A 71 1.23 12.91 3.81
CA SER A 71 1.93 13.85 4.70
C SER A 71 3.45 13.76 4.53
N GLY A 72 3.91 12.77 3.76
CA GLY A 72 5.28 12.54 3.38
C GLY A 72 5.88 11.27 3.95
N GLY A 73 6.96 10.84 3.29
CA GLY A 73 7.72 9.66 3.66
C GLY A 73 7.40 8.42 2.85
N VAL A 74 8.32 7.47 2.96
CA VAL A 74 8.27 6.14 2.35
C VAL A 74 8.34 5.12 3.47
N TYR A 75 7.44 4.16 3.43
CA TYR A 75 7.29 3.13 4.45
C TYR A 75 7.31 1.76 3.81
N ALA A 76 7.74 0.75 4.57
CA ALA A 76 7.58 -0.65 4.23
C ALA A 76 6.81 -1.36 5.34
N VAL A 77 5.79 -2.13 4.98
CA VAL A 77 5.02 -2.92 5.93
C VAL A 77 5.13 -4.40 5.60
N ASP A 78 5.44 -5.20 6.62
CA ASP A 78 5.23 -6.63 6.58
C ASP A 78 3.73 -6.89 6.80
N ILE A 79 3.04 -7.36 5.78
CA ILE A 79 1.59 -7.57 5.80
C ILE A 79 1.16 -8.83 6.56
N GLU A 80 2.08 -9.71 6.94
CA GLU A 80 1.81 -10.88 7.78
C GLU A 80 1.85 -10.51 9.27
N THR A 81 2.82 -9.66 9.65
CA THR A 81 3.04 -9.28 11.05
C THR A 81 2.48 -7.91 11.42
N GLY A 82 2.21 -7.06 10.42
CA GLY A 82 1.80 -5.67 10.59
C GLY A 82 2.94 -4.73 11.00
N VAL A 83 4.19 -5.20 11.00
CA VAL A 83 5.34 -4.36 11.35
C VAL A 83 5.58 -3.32 10.26
N LEU A 84 5.63 -2.05 10.67
CA LEU A 84 5.81 -0.89 9.79
C LEU A 84 7.19 -0.27 10.03
N ASP A 85 7.98 -0.15 8.97
CA ASP A 85 9.27 0.52 8.95
C ASP A 85 9.19 1.82 8.15
N THR A 86 9.88 2.85 8.63
CA THR A 86 10.11 4.09 7.88
C THR A 86 11.42 3.96 7.10
N LEU A 87 11.34 4.07 5.77
CA LEU A 87 12.50 3.98 4.89
C LEU A 87 13.13 5.35 4.60
N ALA A 88 12.30 6.37 4.38
CA ALA A 88 12.75 7.73 4.11
C ALA A 88 11.72 8.75 4.60
N MET A 89 12.18 9.87 5.16
CA MET A 89 11.35 11.02 5.56
C MET A 89 11.90 12.35 5.05
N GLU A 90 13.16 12.40 4.64
CA GLU A 90 13.85 13.61 4.19
C GLU A 90 14.97 13.27 3.21
N PHE A 91 15.38 14.27 2.43
CA PHE A 91 16.56 14.22 1.58
C PHE A 91 17.33 15.54 1.72
N GLU A 92 18.64 15.46 1.97
CA GLU A 92 19.51 16.63 2.19
C GLU A 92 18.95 17.63 3.24
N GLY A 93 18.35 17.10 4.31
CA GLY A 93 17.77 17.88 5.41
C GLY A 93 16.46 18.60 5.05
N GLN A 94 15.85 18.30 3.90
CA GLN A 94 14.52 18.76 3.54
C GLN A 94 13.50 17.63 3.73
N PRO A 95 12.44 17.83 4.53
CA PRO A 95 11.36 16.87 4.65
C PRO A 95 10.72 16.58 3.28
N LEU A 96 10.38 15.31 3.05
CA LEU A 96 9.58 14.92 1.91
C LEU A 96 8.17 15.52 2.04
N GLY A 97 7.66 16.08 0.93
CA GLY A 97 6.29 16.54 0.82
C GLY A 97 5.34 15.39 0.50
N VAL A 98 4.32 15.63 -0.33
CA VAL A 98 3.45 14.55 -0.83
C VAL A 98 4.28 13.61 -1.71
N CYS A 99 4.34 12.32 -1.36
CA CYS A 99 4.97 11.27 -2.16
C CYS A 99 3.90 10.32 -2.72
N ASN A 100 3.95 10.02 -4.02
CA ASN A 100 3.10 9.03 -4.70
C ASN A 100 3.63 8.76 -6.13
N ASN A 101 3.81 7.54 -6.66
CA ASN A 101 3.70 6.17 -6.13
C ASN A 101 5.11 5.52 -6.14
N PRO A 102 5.46 4.64 -5.19
CA PRO A 102 6.73 3.93 -5.27
C PRO A 102 6.72 2.86 -6.37
N SER A 103 7.90 2.52 -6.90
CA SER A 103 8.12 1.34 -7.73
C SER A 103 9.47 0.69 -7.41
N VAL A 104 9.49 -0.64 -7.35
CA VAL A 104 10.64 -1.45 -7.00
C VAL A 104 11.26 -2.04 -8.27
N ALA A 105 12.51 -1.68 -8.54
CA ALA A 105 13.28 -2.28 -9.62
C ALA A 105 13.76 -3.70 -9.28
N ALA A 106 14.18 -4.45 -10.29
CA ALA A 106 14.64 -5.83 -10.13
C ALA A 106 15.86 -6.00 -9.20
N ASP A 107 16.63 -4.93 -8.96
CA ASP A 107 17.75 -4.91 -8.03
C ASP A 107 17.35 -4.47 -6.59
N GLY A 108 16.07 -4.19 -6.36
CA GLY A 108 15.52 -3.75 -5.09
C GLY A 108 15.54 -2.23 -4.89
N THR A 109 16.02 -1.45 -5.86
CA THR A 109 15.95 0.02 -5.79
C THR A 109 14.50 0.48 -5.79
N VAL A 110 14.13 1.31 -4.81
CA VAL A 110 12.80 1.95 -4.72
C VAL A 110 12.86 3.35 -5.32
N TYR A 111 12.04 3.62 -6.33
CA TYR A 111 11.81 4.95 -6.91
C TYR A 111 10.49 5.50 -6.37
N PHE A 112 10.42 6.77 -5.95
CA PHE A 112 9.23 7.38 -5.35
C PHE A 112 9.25 8.92 -5.44
#